data_AF-A0A5J4VLK1-F1
#
_entry.id   AF-A0A5J4VLK1-F1
#
_cell.length_a   1.000
_cell.length_b   1.000
_cell.length_c   1.000
_cell.angle_alpha   90.00
_cell.angle_beta   90.00
_cell.angle_gamma   90.00
#
_symmetry.space_group_name_H-M   'P 1'
#
loop_
_entity.id
_entity.type
_entity.pdbx_description
1 polymer ?
#
loop_
_entity_poly.entity_id
_entity_poly.type
_entity_poly.pdbx_seq_one_letter_code
_entity_poly.pdbx_strand_id
1 'polypeptide(L)'
;MLDIKKRAAERKKQQEEDERRQAELEAEEKKSGKKADAQVGLPAHHRALSNRSLMITKDLQMLMLPDIIKMRYPKVGDVRDIEFLVSPEDGY
;
A
#
# COMPACT_ATOMS: atom_id res chain seq x y z
N MET A 1 -12.34 14.92 50.23
CA MET A 1 -11.13 14.22 49.72
C MET A 1 -11.40 12.83 49.12
N LEU A 2 -12.51 12.15 49.45
CA LEU A 2 -12.83 10.81 48.93
C LEU A 2 -13.24 10.79 47.45
N ASP A 3 -13.79 11.88 46.91
CA ASP A 3 -14.30 11.92 45.52
C ASP A 3 -13.21 12.07 44.45
N ILE A 4 -12.08 12.67 44.81
CA ILE A 4 -10.93 12.84 43.89
C ILE A 4 -10.29 11.47 43.59
N LYS A 5 -10.20 10.60 44.61
CA LYS A 5 -9.66 9.24 44.45
C LYS A 5 -10.58 8.36 43.59
N LYS A 6 -11.90 8.52 43.71
CA LYS A 6 -12.87 7.81 42.86
C LYS A 6 -12.77 8.23 41.39
N ARG A 7 -12.71 9.54 41.12
CA ARG A 7 -12.50 10.05 39.74
C ARG A 7 -11.15 9.63 39.14
N ALA A 8 -10.09 9.58 39.94
CA ALA A 8 -8.78 9.11 39.47
C ALA A 8 -8.81 7.61 39.12
N ALA A 9 -9.51 6.80 39.92
CA ALA A 9 -9.68 5.37 39.66
C ALA A 9 -10.53 5.11 38.40
N GLU A 10 -11.59 5.89 38.17
CA GLU A 10 -12.43 5.78 36.97
C GLU A 10 -11.66 6.13 35.70
N ARG A 11 -10.85 7.20 35.72
CA ARG A 11 -10.00 7.59 34.58
C ARG A 11 -8.96 6.53 34.24
N LYS A 12 -8.33 5.95 35.27
CA LYS A 12 -7.35 4.87 35.09
C LYS A 12 -8.00 3.62 34.49
N LYS A 13 -9.22 3.29 34.94
CA LYS A 13 -9.98 2.15 34.41
C LYS A 13 -10.41 2.36 32.95
N GLN A 14 -10.82 3.57 32.59
CA GLN A 14 -11.16 3.93 31.20
C GLN A 14 -9.93 3.85 30.27
N GLN A 15 -8.78 4.36 30.71
CA GLN A 15 -7.54 4.28 29.92
C GLN A 15 -7.10 2.83 29.66
N GLU A 16 -7.18 1.96 30.67
CA GLU A 16 -6.82 0.54 30.50
C GLU A 16 -7.80 -0.19 29.55
N GLU A 17 -9.07 0.18 29.55
CA GLU A 17 -10.09 -0.40 28.66
C GLU A 17 -9.92 0.08 27.21
N ASP A 18 -9.60 1.35 27.00
CA ASP A 18 -9.30 1.91 25.68
C ASP A 18 -8.01 1.31 25.09
N GLU A 19 -6.97 1.14 25.92
CA GLU A 19 -5.69 0.53 25.50
C GLU A 19 -5.86 -0.96 25.17
N ARG A 20 -6.66 -1.69 25.95
CA ARG A 20 -7.04 -3.08 25.60
C ARG A 20 -7.82 -3.17 24.30
N ARG A 21 -8.77 -2.26 24.07
CA ARG A 21 -9.57 -2.23 22.84
C ARG A 21 -8.70 -1.85 21.63
N GLN A 22 -7.76 -0.91 21.77
CA GLN A 22 -6.78 -0.61 20.72
C GLN A 22 -5.85 -1.79 20.45
N ALA A 23 -5.33 -2.44 21.49
CA ALA A 23 -4.48 -3.62 21.33
C ALA A 23 -5.22 -4.80 20.69
N GLU A 24 -6.51 -4.98 20.98
CA GLU A 24 -7.36 -5.99 20.35
C GLU A 24 -7.60 -5.68 18.87
N LEU A 25 -7.90 -4.42 18.52
CA LEU A 25 -8.02 -3.96 17.13
C LEU A 25 -6.70 -4.12 16.36
N GLU A 26 -5.55 -3.77 16.95
CA GLU A 26 -4.24 -3.93 16.32
C GLU A 26 -3.85 -5.42 16.18
N ALA A 27 -4.22 -6.25 17.17
CA ALA A 27 -4.04 -7.70 17.09
C ALA A 27 -4.98 -8.34 16.06
N GLU A 28 -6.19 -7.82 15.88
CA GLU A 28 -7.13 -8.24 14.86
C GLU A 28 -6.68 -7.79 13.47
N GLU A 29 -6.11 -6.60 13.31
CA GLU A 29 -5.46 -6.15 12.06
C GLU A 29 -4.24 -7.02 11.73
N LYS A 30 -3.40 -7.36 12.72
CA LYS A 30 -2.26 -8.28 12.54
C LYS A 30 -2.70 -9.72 12.23
N LYS A 31 -3.83 -10.19 12.77
CA LYS A 31 -4.46 -11.48 12.40
C LYS A 31 -5.17 -11.42 11.04
N SER A 32 -5.63 -10.24 10.62
CA SER A 32 -6.13 -9.96 9.27
C SER A 32 -5.01 -9.89 8.23
N GLY A 33 -3.76 -10.03 8.68
CA GLY A 33 -2.61 -10.53 7.93
C GLY A 33 -2.88 -11.92 7.33
N LYS A 34 -3.88 -11.97 6.43
CA LYS A 34 -4.00 -12.99 5.40
C LYS A 34 -2.69 -12.96 4.66
N LYS A 35 -1.86 -13.95 4.99
CA LYS A 35 -0.73 -14.40 4.18
C LYS A 35 -1.09 -14.21 2.71
N ALA A 36 -0.27 -13.46 2.00
CA ALA A 36 -0.45 -13.03 0.62
C ALA A 36 -0.51 -14.19 -0.41
N ASP A 37 -0.67 -15.44 0.02
CA ASP A 37 -0.64 -16.63 -0.83
C ASP A 37 -2.02 -17.24 -1.13
N ALA A 38 -3.12 -16.62 -0.70
CA ALA A 38 -4.48 -17.17 -0.93
C ALA A 38 -5.44 -16.21 -1.65
N GLN A 39 -4.97 -15.47 -2.67
CA GLN A 39 -5.87 -14.86 -3.67
C GLN A 39 -5.89 -15.68 -4.97
N VAL A 40 -6.09 -17.00 -4.84
CA VAL A 40 -6.45 -17.87 -5.97
C VAL A 40 -7.97 -17.80 -6.11
N GLY A 41 -8.49 -16.85 -6.89
CA GLY A 41 -9.92 -16.84 -7.24
C GLY A 41 -10.58 -15.48 -7.50
N LEU A 42 -9.96 -14.35 -7.11
CA LEU A 42 -10.50 -13.03 -7.45
C LEU A 42 -10.26 -12.74 -8.95
N PRO A 43 -11.26 -12.20 -9.68
CA PRO A 43 -11.07 -11.72 -11.04
C PRO A 43 -9.93 -10.70 -11.06
N ALA A 44 -9.10 -10.75 -12.10
CA ALA A 44 -7.83 -10.01 -12.18
C ALA A 44 -7.96 -8.50 -11.89
N HIS A 45 -9.14 -7.92 -12.12
CA HIS A 45 -9.46 -6.51 -11.89
C HIS A 45 -9.54 -6.07 -10.42
N HIS A 46 -9.65 -6.99 -9.45
CA HIS A 46 -9.80 -6.65 -8.02
C HIS A 46 -8.64 -7.12 -7.13
N ARG A 47 -7.55 -7.65 -7.70
CA ARG A 47 -6.36 -7.98 -6.90
C ARG A 47 -5.62 -6.70 -6.56
N ALA A 48 -5.39 -6.47 -5.27
CA ALA A 48 -4.54 -5.38 -4.82
C ALA A 48 -3.16 -5.50 -5.50
N LEU A 49 -2.65 -4.39 -6.04
CA LEU A 49 -1.33 -4.36 -6.67
C LEU A 49 -0.25 -4.71 -5.63
N SER A 50 0.77 -5.44 -6.06
CA SER A 50 1.92 -5.72 -5.20
C SER A 50 2.66 -4.41 -4.86
N ASN A 51 3.37 -4.36 -3.74
CA ASN A 51 4.18 -3.18 -3.36
C ASN A 51 5.14 -2.75 -4.48
N ARG A 52 5.78 -3.72 -5.16
CA ARG A 52 6.66 -3.46 -6.29
C ARG A 52 5.91 -2.79 -7.46
N SER A 53 4.71 -3.27 -7.76
CA SER A 53 3.87 -2.68 -8.81
C SER A 53 3.44 -1.27 -8.45
N LEU A 54 3.12 -1.00 -7.17
CA LEU A 54 2.78 0.34 -6.70
C LEU A 54 3.97 1.31 -6.82
N MET A 55 5.18 0.87 -6.46
CA MET A 55 6.40 1.67 -6.59
C MET A 55 6.71 2.00 -8.05
N ILE A 56 6.74 0.99 -8.93
CA ILE A 56 6.93 1.19 -10.37
C ILE A 56 5.88 2.14 -10.95
N THR A 57 4.62 2.01 -10.55
CA THR A 57 3.56 2.91 -11.03
C THR A 57 3.86 4.37 -10.67
N LYS A 58 4.38 4.65 -9.47
CA LYS A 58 4.81 6.00 -9.08
C LYS A 58 6.02 6.48 -9.87
N ASP A 59 7.02 5.61 -10.05
CA ASP A 59 8.23 5.95 -10.81
C ASP A 59 7.89 6.32 -12.25
N LEU A 60 6.99 5.57 -12.90
CA LEU A 60 6.54 5.84 -14.27
C LEU A 60 5.72 7.13 -14.39
N GLN A 61 4.99 7.54 -13.35
CA GLN A 61 4.27 8.82 -13.34
C GLN A 61 5.22 10.02 -13.26
N MET A 62 6.39 9.85 -12.65
CA MET A 62 7.41 10.90 -12.52
C MET A 62 8.46 10.87 -13.63
N LEU A 63 8.43 9.84 -14.48
CA LEU A 63 9.42 9.64 -15.52
C LEU A 63 9.23 10.67 -16.65
N MET A 64 10.19 11.59 -16.76
CA MET A 64 10.26 12.51 -17.89
C MET A 64 11.14 11.92 -18.98
N LEU A 65 10.53 11.58 -20.12
CA LEU A 65 11.24 11.05 -21.27
C LEU A 65 11.55 12.17 -22.26
N PRO A 66 12.76 12.21 -22.84
CA PRO A 66 13.06 13.11 -23.95
C PRO A 66 12.34 12.63 -25.23
N ASP A 67 12.17 13.54 -26.20
CA ASP A 67 11.39 13.28 -27.42
C ASP A 67 11.93 12.12 -28.28
N ILE A 68 13.21 11.80 -28.14
CA ILE A 68 13.86 10.65 -28.78
C ILE A 68 13.46 9.30 -28.18
N ILE A 69 12.69 9.28 -27.07
CA ILE A 69 12.24 8.05 -26.41
C ILE A 69 10.71 8.00 -26.37
N LYS A 70 10.15 6.90 -26.84
CA LYS A 70 8.72 6.57 -26.69
C LYS A 70 8.54 5.38 -25.78
N MET A 71 7.71 5.51 -24.75
CA MET A 71 7.34 4.41 -23.87
C MET A 71 5.96 3.86 -24.25
N ARG A 72 5.81 2.53 -24.20
CA ARG A 72 4.53 1.86 -24.42
C ARG A 72 4.37 0.63 -23.51
N TYR A 73 3.12 0.26 -23.26
CA TYR A 73 2.76 -0.99 -22.60
C TYR A 73 2.30 -2.00 -23.65
N PRO A 74 2.97 -3.15 -23.81
CA PRO A 74 2.57 -4.19 -24.77
C PRO A 74 1.16 -4.72 -24.49
N LYS A 75 0.78 -4.73 -23.22
CA LYS A 75 -0.54 -5.11 -22.74
C LYS A 75 -1.15 -3.98 -21.95
N VAL A 76 -2.34 -3.55 -22.35
CA VAL A 76 -3.05 -2.43 -21.71
C VAL A 76 -3.26 -2.73 -20.22
N GLY A 77 -2.78 -1.83 -19.37
CA GLY A 77 -2.88 -1.93 -17.91
C GLY A 77 -1.88 -2.87 -17.25
N ASP A 78 -0.94 -3.47 -17.98
CA ASP A 78 0.13 -4.27 -17.40
C ASP A 78 1.42 -3.46 -17.27
N VAL A 79 1.71 -2.99 -16.05
CA VAL A 79 2.90 -2.20 -15.74
C VAL A 79 4.16 -3.05 -15.51
N ARG A 80 4.07 -4.38 -15.64
CA ARG A 80 5.21 -5.29 -15.45
C ARG A 80 6.10 -5.35 -16.68
N ASP A 81 5.48 -5.23 -17.85
CA ASP A 81 6.16 -5.27 -19.13
C ASP A 81 6.02 -3.90 -19.79
N ILE A 82 7.17 -3.28 -20.07
CA ILE A 82 7.26 -1.93 -20.61
C ILE A 82 8.30 -1.95 -21.70
N GLU A 83 7.96 -1.35 -22.84
CA GLU A 83 8.87 -1.22 -23.97
C GLU A 83 9.24 0.26 -24.16
N PHE A 84 10.54 0.49 -24.33
CA PHE A 84 11.09 1.79 -24.69
C PHE A 84 11.62 1.72 -26.11
N LEU A 85 11.13 2.60 -26.98
CA LEU A 85 11.66 2.81 -28.31
C LEU A 85 12.57 4.03 -28.27
N VAL A 86 13.85 3.85 -28.58
CA VAL A 86 14.84 4.93 -28.64
C VAL A 86 15.15 5.22 -30.12
N SER A 87 15.02 6.47 -30.52
CA SER A 87 15.27 6.97 -31.87
C SER A 87 16.31 8.10 -31.79
N PRO A 88 17.61 7.76 -31.71
CA PRO A 88 18.66 8.78 -31.62
C PRO A 88 18.67 9.66 -32.88
N GLU A 89 18.84 10.96 -32.69
CA GLU A 89 18.87 11.94 -33.79
C GLU A 89 20.27 12.15 -34.37
N ASP A 90 21.31 11.97 -33.54
CA ASP A 90 22.71 12.13 -33.89
C ASP A 90 23.53 10.91 -33.45
N GLY A 91 24.56 10.59 -34.22
CA GLY A 91 25.48 9.48 -33.98
C GLY A 91 26.21 9.09 -35.27
N TYR A 92 27.49 9.45 -35.37
CA TYR A 92 28.44 8.91 -36.34
C TYR A 92 29.33 7.86 -35.65
#